data_AF-A0A085L660-F1
#
_entry.id   AF-A0A085L660-F1
#
_cell.length_a   1.000
_cell.length_b   1.000
_cell.length_c   1.000
_cell.angle_alpha   90.00
_cell.angle_beta   90.00
_cell.angle_gamma   90.00
#
_symmetry.space_group_name_H-M   'P 1'
#
loop_
_entity.id
_entity.type
_entity.pdbx_description
1 polymer ?
#
loop_
_entity_poly.entity_id
_entity_poly.type
_entity_poly.pdbx_seq_one_letter_code
_entity_poly.pdbx_strand_id
1 'polypeptide(L)'
;MTNHFVDYRNADVFLIIGANPAEAHPMAMRSIGMAKGKGAKIIVVDSRFTKTAAKADIYAPLRPGTDITFLYGIMNYAIQNNLYHHEYVVNYTNASYLISPEYGFADGLFSGLEEKDGKLAYDSKKWDYQKEGENIKKDPNLQHPQCVFQIFKKHVSRYDLKTVSQVTGTPEDVLREVCTAYCATGKPGKAGNLIYAMGITQHSYGSQNVRATAMLQLLLGNIGIPGGGVNAQRGKSNVQGCCDMGMLYHLLTGYLKCPDAPKHPTLKDYLEVETPKTSYWSNTPKFLISMLKAWYGEKATKENDFCYDWLPKLDGKDHSHMPIFANMAEGKIKGLFAWGQNPAVGGPQAAAERKALEKLDWMVYIDVFENETAAFWKRPGVNPADIKTEIFMLPAAFSYEKEATITNSGRWVQFRWKAIEPPGKAKSDLWIADRIFKAIRQEYQTGGKFPAPILNMVWNYDLPGHDEPDLEKVA
;
A
#
# COMPACT_ATOMS: atom_id res chain seq x y z
N MET A 1 8.07 1.96 -3.30
CA MET A 1 9.41 1.65 -3.80
C MET A 1 10.45 1.99 -2.76
N THR A 2 11.50 1.18 -2.71
CA THR A 2 12.68 1.40 -1.85
C THR A 2 13.61 2.48 -2.42
N ASN A 3 13.68 2.60 -3.75
CA ASN A 3 14.51 3.57 -4.46
C ASN A 3 13.63 4.65 -5.13
N HIS A 4 14.08 5.29 -6.22
CA HIS A 4 13.33 6.32 -6.96
C HIS A 4 13.57 6.24 -8.48
N PHE A 5 12.73 6.88 -9.29
CA PHE A 5 12.76 6.72 -10.76
C PHE A 5 14.09 7.04 -11.46
N VAL A 6 14.85 8.02 -10.96
CA VAL A 6 16.14 8.40 -11.58
C VAL A 6 17.21 7.33 -11.30
N ASP A 7 17.12 6.65 -10.16
CA ASP A 7 18.09 5.62 -9.77
C ASP A 7 18.06 4.38 -10.69
N TYR A 8 16.95 4.15 -11.40
CA TYR A 8 16.83 3.03 -12.34
C TYR A 8 17.95 3.03 -13.40
N ARG A 9 18.52 4.19 -13.75
CA ARG A 9 19.63 4.31 -14.71
C ARG A 9 20.93 3.59 -14.30
N ASN A 10 20.99 3.10 -13.06
CA ASN A 10 22.13 2.41 -12.45
C ASN A 10 21.96 0.87 -12.43
N ALA A 11 20.81 0.35 -12.86
CA ALA A 11 20.55 -1.09 -12.85
C ALA A 11 21.36 -1.85 -13.92
N ASP A 12 21.77 -3.09 -13.63
CA ASP A 12 22.32 -4.03 -14.60
C ASP A 12 21.24 -4.93 -15.21
N VAL A 13 20.22 -5.28 -14.44
CA VAL A 13 19.11 -6.14 -14.90
C VAL A 13 17.80 -5.66 -14.29
N PHE A 14 16.77 -5.48 -15.11
CA PHE A 14 15.40 -5.24 -14.67
C PHE A 14 14.60 -6.52 -14.72
N LEU A 15 13.86 -6.79 -13.64
CA LEU A 15 12.75 -7.75 -13.61
C LEU A 15 11.46 -6.96 -13.45
N ILE A 16 10.70 -6.84 -14.55
CA ILE A 16 9.41 -6.16 -14.59
C ILE A 16 8.33 -7.24 -14.54
N ILE A 17 7.67 -7.40 -13.39
CA ILE A 17 6.64 -8.42 -13.16
C ILE A 17 5.39 -7.79 -12.55
N GLY A 18 4.23 -8.01 -13.19
CA GLY A 18 2.98 -7.35 -12.80
C GLY A 18 3.01 -5.81 -12.89
N ALA A 19 3.79 -5.29 -13.85
CA ALA A 19 3.85 -3.87 -14.19
C ALA A 19 4.03 -3.69 -15.71
N ASN A 20 3.51 -2.57 -16.21
CA ASN A 20 3.67 -2.18 -17.62
C ASN A 20 4.11 -0.69 -17.69
N PRO A 21 5.35 -0.37 -17.26
CA PRO A 21 5.82 1.01 -17.13
C PRO A 21 5.79 1.81 -18.45
N ALA A 22 5.90 1.18 -19.62
CA ALA A 22 5.77 1.90 -20.89
C ALA A 22 4.38 2.53 -21.11
N GLU A 23 3.36 2.05 -20.41
CA GLU A 23 1.98 2.57 -20.49
C GLU A 23 1.57 3.25 -19.20
N ALA A 24 1.83 2.63 -18.05
CA ALA A 24 1.40 3.13 -16.74
C ALA A 24 2.33 4.19 -16.14
N HIS A 25 3.63 4.17 -16.49
CA HIS A 25 4.65 5.07 -15.95
C HIS A 25 5.66 5.48 -17.04
N PRO A 26 5.21 6.04 -18.19
CA PRO A 26 6.05 6.17 -19.39
C PRO A 26 7.34 6.96 -19.15
N MET A 27 7.31 7.94 -18.25
CA MET A 27 8.52 8.70 -17.89
C MET A 27 9.59 7.86 -17.19
N ALA A 28 9.23 6.76 -16.53
CA ALA A 28 10.20 5.81 -15.97
C ALA A 28 11.00 5.08 -17.07
N MET A 29 10.42 4.93 -18.28
CA MET A 29 11.13 4.32 -19.40
C MET A 29 12.34 5.13 -19.86
N ARG A 30 12.42 6.43 -19.53
CA ARG A 30 13.61 7.24 -19.79
C ARG A 30 14.82 6.69 -19.02
N SER A 31 14.68 6.47 -17.71
CA SER A 31 15.77 5.95 -16.87
C SER A 31 16.08 4.48 -17.20
N ILE A 32 15.06 3.68 -17.49
CA ILE A 32 15.24 2.29 -17.94
C ILE A 32 16.00 2.25 -19.27
N GLY A 33 15.66 3.12 -20.21
CA GLY A 33 16.36 3.26 -21.50
C GLY A 33 17.81 3.71 -21.34
N MET A 34 18.10 4.62 -20.38
CA MET A 34 19.47 5.00 -20.06
C MET A 34 20.30 3.83 -19.52
N ALA A 35 19.72 2.99 -18.65
CA ALA A 35 20.38 1.77 -18.18
C ALA A 35 20.58 0.77 -19.32
N LYS A 36 19.56 0.55 -20.17
CA LYS A 36 19.66 -0.34 -21.34
C LYS A 36 20.78 0.11 -22.29
N GLY A 37 20.93 1.42 -22.53
CA GLY A 37 22.02 1.99 -23.33
C GLY A 37 23.42 1.76 -22.75
N LYS A 38 23.53 1.44 -21.45
CA LYS A 38 24.78 1.02 -20.77
C LYS A 38 24.96 -0.50 -20.71
N GLY A 39 24.07 -1.26 -21.37
CA GLY A 39 24.12 -2.72 -21.41
C GLY A 39 23.18 -3.43 -20.43
N ALA A 40 22.31 -2.71 -19.71
CA ALA A 40 21.36 -3.36 -18.81
C ALA A 40 20.35 -4.23 -19.57
N LYS A 41 20.02 -5.40 -19.00
CA LYS A 41 19.01 -6.31 -19.56
C LYS A 41 17.63 -6.03 -19.01
N ILE A 42 16.61 -6.11 -19.86
CA ILE A 42 15.21 -5.92 -19.48
C ILE A 42 14.46 -7.24 -19.62
N ILE A 43 13.97 -7.74 -18.49
CA ILE A 43 13.09 -8.91 -18.40
C ILE A 43 11.67 -8.42 -18.14
N VAL A 44 10.71 -8.85 -18.95
CA VAL A 44 9.28 -8.58 -18.77
C VAL A 44 8.54 -9.89 -18.57
N VAL A 45 7.89 -10.03 -17.42
CA VAL A 45 7.04 -11.16 -17.06
C VAL A 45 5.59 -10.66 -17.02
N ASP A 46 4.82 -11.00 -18.05
CA ASP A 46 3.43 -10.57 -18.18
C ASP A 46 2.63 -11.58 -19.00
N SER A 47 1.38 -11.81 -18.62
CA SER A 47 0.38 -12.57 -19.38
C SER A 47 0.15 -12.08 -20.81
N ARG A 48 0.55 -10.83 -21.12
CA ARG A 48 0.36 -10.20 -22.43
C ARG A 48 1.67 -9.64 -22.96
N PHE A 49 1.81 -9.65 -24.27
CA PHE A 49 2.88 -8.91 -24.93
C PHE A 49 2.54 -7.41 -25.00
N THR A 50 3.01 -6.64 -24.02
CA THR A 50 2.71 -5.20 -23.86
C THR A 50 3.71 -4.28 -24.58
N LYS A 51 3.48 -2.96 -24.55
CA LYS A 51 4.49 -1.98 -25.02
C LYS A 51 5.80 -2.04 -24.24
N THR A 52 5.76 -2.47 -22.97
CA THR A 52 6.99 -2.72 -22.20
C THR A 52 7.69 -3.97 -22.72
N ALA A 53 6.94 -5.06 -22.96
CA ALA A 53 7.49 -6.29 -23.53
C ALA A 53 8.16 -6.06 -24.89
N ALA A 54 7.61 -5.18 -25.73
CA ALA A 54 8.21 -4.79 -27.00
C ALA A 54 9.59 -4.10 -26.89
N LYS A 55 10.02 -3.71 -25.68
CA LYS A 55 11.35 -3.15 -25.39
C LYS A 55 12.24 -4.10 -24.58
N ALA A 56 11.71 -5.26 -24.20
CA ALA A 56 12.41 -6.25 -23.41
C ALA A 56 13.51 -6.96 -24.21
N ASP A 57 14.54 -7.44 -23.52
CA ASP A 57 15.47 -8.41 -24.06
C ASP A 57 14.91 -9.83 -23.88
N ILE A 58 14.18 -10.06 -22.78
CA ILE A 58 13.52 -11.33 -22.48
C ILE A 58 12.05 -11.05 -22.15
N TYR A 59 11.13 -11.66 -22.91
CA TYR A 59 9.71 -11.70 -22.58
C TYR A 59 9.33 -13.10 -22.11
N ALA A 60 8.82 -13.19 -20.89
CA ALA A 60 8.34 -14.43 -20.29
C ALA A 60 6.81 -14.36 -20.13
N PRO A 61 6.04 -15.11 -20.95
CA PRO A 61 4.59 -15.21 -20.74
C PRO A 61 4.30 -15.92 -19.43
N LEU A 62 3.28 -15.48 -18.71
CA LEU A 62 2.86 -16.06 -17.43
C LEU A 62 1.33 -16.10 -17.31
N ARG A 63 0.79 -17.22 -16.83
CA ARG A 63 -0.61 -17.36 -16.45
C ARG A 63 -0.95 -16.44 -15.26
N PRO A 64 -1.96 -15.55 -15.35
CA PRO A 64 -2.34 -14.66 -14.24
C PRO A 64 -2.54 -15.42 -12.92
N GLY A 65 -1.98 -14.90 -11.83
CA GLY A 65 -2.09 -15.50 -10.50
C GLY A 65 -1.08 -16.61 -10.21
N THR A 66 0.02 -16.70 -10.98
CA THR A 66 1.07 -17.71 -10.76
C THR A 66 2.44 -17.09 -10.43
N ASP A 67 2.45 -15.82 -10.05
CA ASP A 67 3.64 -15.00 -9.83
C ASP A 67 4.54 -15.55 -8.70
N ILE A 68 3.98 -16.03 -7.59
CA ILE A 68 4.75 -16.68 -6.50
C ILE A 68 5.55 -17.86 -7.02
N THR A 69 4.93 -18.74 -7.82
CA THR A 69 5.62 -19.91 -8.38
C THR A 69 6.80 -19.48 -9.24
N PHE A 70 6.61 -18.47 -10.09
CA PHE A 70 7.67 -17.91 -10.92
C PHE A 70 8.84 -17.37 -10.08
N LEU A 71 8.53 -16.52 -9.09
CA LEU A 71 9.53 -15.90 -8.21
C LEU A 71 10.27 -16.92 -7.35
N TYR A 72 9.56 -17.92 -6.81
CA TYR A 72 10.16 -19.03 -6.05
C TYR A 72 11.02 -19.93 -6.95
N GLY A 73 10.67 -20.07 -8.23
CA GLY A 73 11.52 -20.70 -9.24
C GLY A 73 12.88 -20.03 -9.37
N ILE A 74 12.90 -18.68 -9.47
CA ILE A 74 14.16 -17.91 -9.52
C ILE A 74 14.96 -18.11 -8.24
N MET A 75 14.32 -18.04 -7.07
CA MET A 75 15.02 -18.24 -5.77
C MET A 75 15.60 -19.65 -5.65
N ASN A 76 14.85 -20.68 -6.02
CA ASN A 76 15.32 -22.05 -6.03
C ASN A 76 16.53 -22.18 -6.96
N TYR A 77 16.46 -21.64 -8.18
CA TYR A 77 17.59 -21.62 -9.10
C TYR A 77 18.82 -20.92 -8.52
N ALA A 78 18.65 -19.76 -7.87
CA ALA A 78 19.73 -19.04 -7.24
C ALA A 78 20.42 -19.86 -6.14
N ILE A 79 19.63 -20.58 -5.32
CA ILE A 79 20.15 -21.41 -4.23
C ILE A 79 20.85 -22.66 -4.76
N GLN A 80 20.26 -23.38 -5.72
CA GLN A 80 20.86 -24.61 -6.27
C GLN A 80 22.19 -24.34 -6.99
N ASN A 81 22.38 -23.14 -7.54
CA ASN A 81 23.57 -22.76 -8.28
C ASN A 81 24.52 -21.85 -7.49
N ASN A 82 24.29 -21.63 -6.19
CA ASN A 82 25.09 -20.74 -5.33
C ASN A 82 25.26 -19.32 -5.92
N LEU A 83 24.21 -18.76 -6.52
CA LEU A 83 24.20 -17.43 -7.14
C LEU A 83 23.65 -16.33 -6.22
N TYR A 84 23.35 -16.65 -4.96
CA TYR A 84 22.88 -15.69 -3.98
C TYR A 84 24.05 -14.98 -3.27
N HIS A 85 23.81 -13.77 -2.76
CA HIS A 85 24.86 -13.00 -2.09
C HIS A 85 25.05 -13.49 -0.64
N HIS A 86 25.90 -14.49 -0.44
CA HIS A 86 26.05 -15.17 0.86
C HIS A 86 26.31 -14.21 2.05
N GLU A 87 27.30 -13.34 1.94
CA GLU A 87 27.65 -12.39 3.01
C GLU A 87 26.48 -11.44 3.37
N TYR A 88 25.79 -10.90 2.36
CA TYR A 88 24.60 -10.07 2.57
C TYR A 88 23.49 -10.86 3.27
N VAL A 89 23.22 -12.08 2.80
CA VAL A 89 22.18 -12.96 3.35
C VAL A 89 22.45 -13.25 4.82
N VAL A 90 23.68 -13.62 5.19
CA VAL A 90 24.03 -13.94 6.59
C VAL A 90 23.90 -12.71 7.50
N ASN A 91 24.37 -11.54 7.05
CA ASN A 91 24.56 -10.38 7.92
C ASN A 91 23.37 -9.42 7.97
N TYR A 92 22.59 -9.31 6.88
CA TYR A 92 21.55 -8.28 6.73
C TYR A 92 20.14 -8.84 6.60
N THR A 93 19.99 -10.16 6.71
CA THR A 93 18.69 -10.82 6.75
C THR A 93 18.56 -11.65 8.03
N ASN A 94 17.39 -12.25 8.23
CA ASN A 94 17.15 -13.19 9.32
C ASN A 94 17.57 -14.63 8.98
N ALA A 95 18.32 -14.87 7.89
CA ALA A 95 18.70 -16.21 7.41
C ALA A 95 19.30 -17.13 8.49
N SER A 96 20.09 -16.57 9.40
CA SER A 96 20.74 -17.32 10.49
C SER A 96 19.81 -17.61 11.67
N TYR A 97 18.64 -16.97 11.78
CA TYR A 97 17.81 -17.05 12.98
C TYR A 97 17.16 -18.43 13.06
N LEU A 98 17.10 -19.01 14.25
CA LEU A 98 16.48 -20.32 14.46
C LEU A 98 14.96 -20.16 14.68
N ILE A 99 14.16 -20.86 13.90
CA ILE A 99 12.69 -20.90 14.04
C ILE A 99 12.28 -21.99 15.05
N SER A 100 11.17 -21.78 15.76
CA SER A 100 10.57 -22.77 16.67
C SER A 100 10.51 -24.18 16.04
N PRO A 101 10.80 -25.26 16.81
CA PRO A 101 10.59 -26.63 16.37
C PRO A 101 9.14 -26.98 16.02
N GLU A 102 8.17 -26.20 16.50
CA GLU A 102 6.74 -26.37 16.17
C GLU A 102 6.39 -25.85 14.78
N TYR A 103 7.29 -25.11 14.12
CA TYR A 103 7.10 -24.71 12.74
C TYR A 103 7.11 -25.93 11.83
N GLY A 104 6.07 -26.04 11.00
CA GLY A 104 5.94 -27.08 10.00
C GLY A 104 5.23 -26.57 8.76
N PHE A 105 5.43 -27.29 7.66
CA PHE A 105 4.68 -27.09 6.43
C PHE A 105 4.49 -28.43 5.73
N ALA A 106 3.24 -28.81 5.49
CA ALA A 106 2.84 -30.04 4.82
C ALA A 106 1.56 -29.80 4.01
N ASP A 107 1.49 -30.35 2.80
CA ASP A 107 0.29 -30.35 1.95
C ASP A 107 -0.38 -28.97 1.75
N GLY A 108 0.44 -27.92 1.64
CA GLY A 108 -0.05 -26.55 1.41
C GLY A 108 -0.40 -25.77 2.68
N LEU A 109 -0.32 -26.40 3.85
CA LEU A 109 -0.68 -25.81 5.13
C LEU A 109 0.56 -25.64 6.03
N PHE A 110 0.61 -24.51 6.74
CA PHE A 110 1.59 -24.33 7.81
C PHE A 110 1.10 -25.00 9.10
N SER A 111 2.00 -25.24 10.05
CA SER A 111 1.59 -25.69 11.39
C SER A 111 0.74 -24.62 12.08
N GLY A 112 -0.18 -25.05 12.94
CA GLY A 112 -1.03 -24.14 13.73
C GLY A 112 -2.30 -23.67 13.05
N LEU A 113 -2.77 -24.30 11.96
CA LEU A 113 -4.10 -24.03 11.43
C LEU A 113 -5.16 -24.53 12.43
N GLU A 114 -6.01 -23.62 12.88
CA GLU A 114 -7.07 -23.86 13.86
C GLU A 114 -8.39 -23.27 13.34
N GLU A 115 -9.51 -23.90 13.69
CA GLU A 115 -10.85 -23.37 13.40
C GLU A 115 -11.41 -22.73 14.67
N LYS A 116 -11.78 -21.45 14.59
CA LYS A 116 -12.40 -20.71 15.68
C LYS A 116 -13.61 -19.94 15.15
N ASP A 117 -14.78 -20.21 15.74
CA ASP A 117 -16.05 -19.57 15.38
C ASP A 117 -16.38 -19.69 13.87
N GLY A 118 -16.11 -20.86 13.28
CA GLY A 118 -16.31 -21.12 11.85
C GLY A 118 -15.31 -20.42 10.92
N LYS A 119 -14.24 -19.84 11.46
CA LYS A 119 -13.17 -19.20 10.71
C LYS A 119 -11.85 -19.93 10.91
N LEU A 120 -11.17 -20.22 9.81
CA LEU A 120 -9.81 -20.75 9.83
C LEU A 120 -8.83 -19.62 10.14
N ALA A 121 -7.97 -19.83 11.13
CA ALA A 121 -6.90 -18.93 11.51
C ALA A 121 -5.64 -19.72 11.86
N TYR A 122 -4.47 -19.11 11.69
CA TYR A 122 -3.21 -19.71 12.12
C TYR A 122 -2.79 -19.19 13.48
N ASP A 123 -2.40 -20.08 14.40
CA ASP A 123 -1.59 -19.73 15.57
C ASP A 123 -0.15 -19.46 15.16
N SER A 124 0.11 -18.20 14.81
CA SER A 124 1.43 -17.76 14.35
C SER A 124 2.52 -17.80 15.43
N LYS A 125 2.19 -18.06 16.71
CA LYS A 125 3.21 -18.22 17.76
C LYS A 125 4.13 -19.41 17.49
N LYS A 126 3.60 -20.46 16.84
CA LYS A 126 4.35 -21.64 16.41
C LYS A 126 5.41 -21.33 15.34
N TRP A 127 5.39 -20.12 14.78
CA TRP A 127 6.33 -19.66 13.75
C TRP A 127 7.38 -18.67 14.30
N ASP A 128 7.37 -18.37 15.60
CA ASP A 128 8.30 -17.42 16.21
C ASP A 128 9.74 -17.98 16.24
N TYR A 129 10.69 -17.09 16.46
CA TYR A 129 12.08 -17.46 16.65
C TYR A 129 12.31 -18.12 18.00
N GLN A 130 13.28 -19.02 18.05
CA GLN A 130 13.82 -19.52 19.31
C GLN A 130 14.55 -18.38 20.03
N LYS A 131 14.25 -18.22 21.31
CA LYS A 131 14.82 -17.16 22.16
C LYS A 131 15.62 -17.76 23.31
N GLU A 132 16.63 -17.03 23.75
CA GLU A 132 17.39 -17.23 24.99
C GLU A 132 17.40 -15.90 25.74
N GLY A 133 16.50 -15.77 26.73
CA GLY A 133 16.15 -14.46 27.27
C GLY A 133 15.54 -13.56 26.19
N GLU A 134 16.08 -12.35 26.04
CA GLU A 134 15.66 -11.38 25.00
C GLU A 134 16.38 -11.60 23.65
N ASN A 135 17.37 -12.51 23.59
CA ASN A 135 18.17 -12.74 22.38
C ASN A 135 17.56 -13.84 21.51
N ILE A 136 17.56 -13.64 20.19
CA ILE A 136 17.18 -14.66 19.21
C ILE A 136 18.37 -15.59 18.98
N LYS A 137 18.16 -16.92 19.03
CA LYS A 137 19.18 -17.92 18.70
C LYS A 137 19.50 -17.87 17.20
N LYS A 138 20.77 -18.01 16.85
CA LYS A 138 21.26 -17.91 15.46
C LYS A 138 22.30 -18.97 15.15
N ASP A 139 22.34 -19.39 13.89
CA ASP A 139 23.45 -20.14 13.28
C ASP A 139 24.02 -19.36 12.08
N PRO A 140 25.13 -18.62 12.27
CA PRO A 140 25.77 -17.86 11.20
C PRO A 140 26.30 -18.71 10.04
N ASN A 141 26.52 -20.01 10.24
CA ASN A 141 26.99 -20.92 9.19
C ASN A 141 25.86 -21.42 8.28
N LEU A 142 24.60 -21.11 8.61
CA LEU A 142 23.41 -21.50 7.88
C LEU A 142 23.26 -23.02 7.70
N GLN A 143 23.80 -23.85 8.60
CA GLN A 143 23.75 -25.32 8.50
C GLN A 143 22.66 -25.92 9.38
N HIS A 144 22.27 -25.25 10.46
CA HIS A 144 21.27 -25.74 11.39
C HIS A 144 19.93 -25.94 10.67
N PRO A 145 19.29 -27.12 10.77
CA PRO A 145 18.08 -27.43 9.99
C PRO A 145 16.89 -26.50 10.30
N GLN A 146 16.92 -25.83 11.44
CA GLN A 146 15.90 -24.86 11.86
C GLN A 146 16.29 -23.40 11.61
N CYS A 147 17.45 -23.11 11.01
CA CYS A 147 17.71 -21.73 10.61
C CYS A 147 16.77 -21.34 9.45
N VAL A 148 16.37 -20.08 9.39
CA VAL A 148 15.47 -19.54 8.35
C VAL A 148 15.93 -19.94 6.96
N PHE A 149 17.24 -19.92 6.69
CA PHE A 149 17.79 -20.27 5.38
C PHE A 149 17.53 -21.73 4.99
N GLN A 150 17.76 -22.70 5.87
CA GLN A 150 17.52 -24.12 5.56
C GLN A 150 16.04 -24.42 5.39
N ILE A 151 15.18 -23.81 6.22
CA ILE A 151 13.73 -23.91 6.08
C ILE A 151 13.27 -23.31 4.75
N PHE A 152 13.76 -22.12 4.40
CA PHE A 152 13.45 -21.46 3.14
C PHE A 152 13.91 -22.27 1.93
N LYS A 153 15.16 -22.77 1.95
CA LYS A 153 15.72 -23.67 0.92
C LYS A 153 14.84 -24.91 0.72
N LYS A 154 14.38 -25.54 1.81
CA LYS A 154 13.43 -26.67 1.75
C LYS A 154 12.07 -26.25 1.20
N HIS A 155 11.58 -25.06 1.54
CA HIS A 155 10.28 -24.58 1.09
C HIS A 155 10.24 -24.36 -0.43
N VAL A 156 11.29 -23.76 -1.00
CA VAL A 156 11.38 -23.41 -2.43
C VAL A 156 11.91 -24.54 -3.31
N SER A 157 12.43 -25.63 -2.75
CA SER A 157 12.99 -26.75 -3.53
C SER A 157 11.99 -27.40 -4.48
N ARG A 158 10.70 -27.33 -4.16
CA ARG A 158 9.58 -27.86 -4.97
C ARG A 158 9.31 -27.06 -6.25
N TYR A 159 9.95 -25.92 -6.42
CA TYR A 159 9.76 -25.02 -7.56
C TYR A 159 10.94 -25.16 -8.52
N ASP A 160 11.16 -26.38 -9.06
CA ASP A 160 12.10 -26.59 -10.16
C ASP A 160 11.55 -26.02 -11.48
N LEU A 161 12.41 -25.85 -12.49
CA LEU A 161 12.04 -25.20 -13.76
C LEU A 161 10.86 -25.89 -14.45
N LYS A 162 10.78 -27.23 -14.36
CA LYS A 162 9.69 -28.02 -14.93
C LYS A 162 8.37 -27.74 -14.23
N THR A 163 8.35 -27.77 -12.90
CA THR A 163 7.16 -27.49 -12.09
C THR A 163 6.71 -26.05 -12.28
N VAL A 164 7.64 -25.10 -12.32
CA VAL A 164 7.35 -23.70 -12.59
C VAL A 164 6.73 -23.54 -13.97
N SER A 165 7.34 -24.11 -15.01
CA SER A 165 6.82 -24.10 -16.39
C SER A 165 5.39 -24.66 -16.47
N GLN A 166 5.13 -25.81 -15.82
CA GLN A 166 3.80 -26.42 -15.79
C GLN A 166 2.73 -25.52 -15.15
N VAL A 167 3.09 -24.80 -14.08
CA VAL A 167 2.14 -23.95 -13.35
C VAL A 167 1.98 -22.58 -14.02
N THR A 168 3.07 -21.95 -14.46
CA THR A 168 3.05 -20.60 -15.02
C THR A 168 2.72 -20.59 -16.50
N GLY A 169 2.95 -21.70 -17.22
CA GLY A 169 2.91 -21.76 -18.68
C GLY A 169 4.10 -21.11 -19.36
N THR A 170 5.12 -20.68 -18.61
CA THR A 170 6.36 -20.11 -19.17
C THR A 170 7.27 -21.25 -19.66
N PRO A 171 7.72 -21.25 -20.92
CA PRO A 171 8.65 -22.28 -21.42
C PRO A 171 9.92 -22.41 -20.55
N GLU A 172 10.42 -23.64 -20.37
CA GLU A 172 11.54 -23.94 -19.47
C GLU A 172 12.86 -23.27 -19.91
N ASP A 173 13.09 -23.15 -21.21
CA ASP A 173 14.23 -22.45 -21.82
C ASP A 173 14.18 -20.95 -21.51
N VAL A 174 13.00 -20.33 -21.64
CA VAL A 174 12.78 -18.92 -21.27
C VAL A 174 12.95 -18.72 -19.76
N LEU A 175 12.41 -19.62 -18.92
CA LEU A 175 12.62 -19.56 -17.47
C LEU A 175 14.10 -19.64 -17.11
N ARG A 176 14.87 -20.51 -17.78
CA ARG A 176 16.31 -20.62 -17.56
C ARG A 176 17.04 -19.34 -17.98
N GLU A 177 16.64 -18.71 -19.07
CA GLU A 177 17.19 -17.43 -19.52
C GLU A 177 16.93 -16.32 -18.48
N VAL A 178 15.69 -16.22 -17.99
CA VAL A 178 15.31 -15.29 -16.92
C VAL A 178 16.13 -15.54 -15.65
N CYS A 179 16.23 -16.79 -15.20
CA CYS A 179 16.96 -17.13 -13.99
C CYS A 179 18.45 -16.81 -14.13
N THR A 180 19.08 -17.17 -15.25
CA THR A 180 20.48 -16.84 -15.53
C THR A 180 20.71 -15.34 -15.53
N ALA A 181 19.88 -14.58 -16.25
CA ALA A 181 20.03 -13.14 -16.36
C ALA A 181 19.84 -12.43 -15.01
N TYR A 182 18.77 -12.74 -14.28
CA TYR A 182 18.46 -12.03 -13.03
C TYR A 182 19.36 -12.46 -11.87
N CYS A 183 19.66 -13.75 -11.73
CA CYS A 183 20.52 -14.22 -10.64
C CYS A 183 21.98 -13.76 -10.79
N ALA A 184 22.41 -13.32 -11.98
CA ALA A 184 23.71 -12.68 -12.16
C ALA A 184 23.89 -11.42 -11.29
N THR A 185 22.81 -10.81 -10.81
CA THR A 185 22.87 -9.65 -9.91
C THR A 185 23.16 -10.01 -8.46
N GLY A 186 23.20 -11.30 -8.11
CA GLY A 186 23.64 -11.74 -6.78
C GLY A 186 25.14 -11.53 -6.54
N LYS A 187 25.91 -11.20 -7.59
CA LYS A 187 27.32 -10.83 -7.49
C LYS A 187 27.47 -9.39 -6.94
N PRO A 188 28.35 -9.16 -5.95
CA PRO A 188 28.68 -7.81 -5.50
C PRO A 188 29.07 -6.88 -6.67
N GLY A 189 28.56 -5.65 -6.64
CA GLY A 189 28.77 -4.66 -7.70
C GLY A 189 27.84 -4.83 -8.91
N LYS A 190 26.89 -5.75 -8.88
CA LYS A 190 25.76 -5.84 -9.81
C LYS A 190 24.46 -5.44 -9.13
N ALA A 191 23.53 -4.87 -9.90
CA ALA A 191 22.26 -4.39 -9.37
C ALA A 191 21.06 -4.94 -10.17
N GLY A 192 20.22 -5.70 -9.47
CA GLY A 192 18.92 -6.14 -9.97
C GLY A 192 17.81 -5.21 -9.53
N ASN A 193 17.08 -4.64 -10.48
CA ASN A 193 15.96 -3.75 -10.23
C ASN A 193 14.64 -4.51 -10.40
N LEU A 194 13.86 -4.68 -9.35
CA LEU A 194 12.54 -5.31 -9.44
C LEU A 194 11.46 -4.25 -9.53
N ILE A 195 10.68 -4.25 -10.62
CA ILE A 195 9.57 -3.31 -10.83
C ILE A 195 8.25 -4.08 -10.81
N TYR A 196 7.33 -3.65 -9.96
CA TYR A 196 5.95 -4.15 -9.94
C TYR A 196 4.96 -3.01 -9.66
N ALA A 197 3.69 -3.22 -10.00
CA ALA A 197 2.58 -2.32 -9.65
C ALA A 197 1.35 -3.15 -9.25
N MET A 198 0.19 -2.95 -9.87
CA MET A 198 -1.05 -3.61 -9.46
C MET A 198 -1.13 -5.10 -9.84
N GLY A 199 -0.37 -5.54 -10.86
CA GLY A 199 -0.52 -6.87 -11.45
C GLY A 199 -0.31 -8.03 -10.47
N ILE A 200 0.58 -7.83 -9.50
CA ILE A 200 0.85 -8.85 -8.47
C ILE A 200 0.09 -8.62 -7.15
N THR A 201 -0.64 -7.51 -6.99
CA THR A 201 -1.19 -7.13 -5.68
C THR A 201 -2.69 -7.40 -5.52
N GLN A 202 -3.44 -7.50 -6.61
CA GLN A 202 -4.91 -7.65 -6.57
C GLN A 202 -5.36 -9.12 -6.53
N HIS A 203 -4.81 -9.87 -5.59
CA HIS A 203 -5.12 -11.28 -5.36
C HIS A 203 -5.37 -11.48 -3.86
N SER A 204 -6.08 -12.55 -3.48
CA SER A 204 -6.26 -12.92 -2.06
C SER A 204 -4.91 -13.18 -1.35
N TYR A 205 -3.88 -13.51 -2.12
CA TYR A 205 -2.49 -13.71 -1.69
C TYR A 205 -1.53 -12.63 -2.23
N GLY A 206 -2.04 -11.46 -2.65
CA GLY A 206 -1.21 -10.41 -3.24
C GLY A 206 -0.07 -9.92 -2.33
N SER A 207 -0.29 -9.91 -1.01
CA SER A 207 0.76 -9.63 -0.02
C SER A 207 1.89 -10.66 -0.06
N GLN A 208 1.60 -11.93 -0.36
CA GLN A 208 2.59 -13.00 -0.52
C GLN A 208 3.38 -12.85 -1.82
N ASN A 209 2.75 -12.40 -2.91
CA ASN A 209 3.48 -12.04 -4.13
C ASN A 209 4.51 -10.94 -3.82
N VAL A 210 4.10 -9.88 -3.11
CA VAL A 210 5.01 -8.80 -2.72
C VAL A 210 6.11 -9.30 -1.79
N ARG A 211 5.82 -10.18 -0.81
CA ARG A 211 6.85 -10.81 0.02
C ARG A 211 7.87 -11.57 -0.83
N ALA A 212 7.44 -12.32 -1.84
CA ALA A 212 8.34 -13.03 -2.73
C ALA A 212 9.28 -12.07 -3.48
N THR A 213 8.79 -10.92 -3.95
CA THR A 213 9.69 -9.92 -4.57
C THR A 213 10.77 -9.41 -3.62
N ALA A 214 10.42 -9.15 -2.36
CA ALA A 214 11.36 -8.69 -1.35
C ALA A 214 12.37 -9.78 -0.97
N MET A 215 11.91 -11.02 -0.79
CA MET A 215 12.78 -12.16 -0.49
C MET A 215 13.79 -12.42 -1.60
N LEU A 216 13.40 -12.30 -2.88
CA LEU A 216 14.32 -12.45 -4.01
C LEU A 216 15.39 -11.37 -3.97
N GLN A 217 15.01 -10.12 -3.73
CA GLN A 217 15.94 -9.01 -3.66
C GLN A 217 16.87 -9.08 -2.45
N LEU A 218 16.41 -9.60 -1.31
CA LEU A 218 17.27 -9.86 -0.15
C LEU A 218 18.25 -11.02 -0.42
N LEU A 219 17.78 -12.10 -1.07
CA LEU A 219 18.62 -13.25 -1.43
C LEU A 219 19.76 -12.82 -2.37
N LEU A 220 19.48 -11.92 -3.31
CA LEU A 220 20.46 -11.42 -4.27
C LEU A 220 21.24 -10.18 -3.77
N GLY A 221 20.98 -9.69 -2.55
CA GLY A 221 21.67 -8.52 -2.00
C GLY A 221 21.37 -7.19 -2.73
N ASN A 222 20.21 -7.10 -3.40
CA ASN A 222 19.81 -5.95 -4.20
C ASN A 222 19.10 -4.84 -3.40
N ILE A 223 18.83 -5.01 -2.11
CA ILE A 223 18.15 -3.99 -1.29
C ILE A 223 19.16 -2.98 -0.72
N GLY A 224 18.89 -1.69 -0.92
CA GLY A 224 19.68 -0.59 -0.35
C GLY A 224 20.82 -0.09 -1.24
N ILE A 225 20.95 -0.63 -2.46
CA ILE A 225 22.00 -0.23 -3.42
C ILE A 225 21.42 0.60 -4.59
N PRO A 226 22.22 1.47 -5.22
CA PRO A 226 21.85 2.14 -6.45
C PRO A 226 21.53 1.15 -7.57
N GLY A 227 20.45 1.40 -8.33
CA GLY A 227 19.99 0.53 -9.40
C GLY A 227 19.23 -0.70 -8.93
N GLY A 228 19.25 -1.03 -7.64
CA GLY A 228 18.59 -2.20 -7.07
C GLY A 228 17.15 -1.96 -6.63
N GLY A 229 16.77 -2.65 -5.56
CA GLY A 229 15.58 -2.37 -4.78
C GLY A 229 14.30 -3.06 -5.25
N VAL A 230 13.25 -2.92 -4.43
CA VAL A 230 11.89 -3.31 -4.78
C VAL A 230 11.12 -2.04 -5.14
N ASN A 231 10.94 -1.85 -6.43
CA ASN A 231 10.39 -0.65 -7.00
C ASN A 231 8.90 -0.80 -7.31
N ALA A 232 8.12 -0.88 -6.22
CA ALA A 232 6.66 -0.80 -6.23
C ALA A 232 6.23 0.58 -6.77
N GLN A 233 5.79 0.63 -8.03
CA GLN A 233 5.36 1.84 -8.72
C GLN A 233 3.94 2.21 -8.28
N ARG A 234 3.80 3.39 -7.69
CA ARG A 234 2.52 3.91 -7.21
C ARG A 234 1.70 4.45 -8.37
N GLY A 235 0.38 4.28 -8.31
CA GLY A 235 -0.54 4.64 -9.40
C GLY A 235 -0.80 6.14 -9.51
N LYS A 236 -1.76 6.65 -8.73
CA LYS A 236 -2.14 8.09 -8.77
C LYS A 236 -0.98 8.97 -8.30
N SER A 237 -0.99 10.23 -8.76
CA SER A 237 0.08 11.22 -8.52
C SER A 237 0.43 11.42 -7.05
N ASN A 238 -0.55 11.35 -6.14
CA ASN A 238 -0.37 11.55 -4.70
C ASN A 238 -0.85 10.37 -3.84
N VAL A 239 -1.01 9.15 -4.39
CA VAL A 239 -1.47 8.01 -3.56
C VAL A 239 -0.52 7.71 -2.41
N GLN A 240 0.78 7.99 -2.59
CA GLN A 240 1.77 7.90 -1.51
C GLN A 240 1.44 8.90 -0.39
N GLY A 241 1.22 10.17 -0.72
CA GLY A 241 0.85 11.19 0.26
C GLY A 241 -0.49 10.91 0.94
N CYS A 242 -1.49 10.43 0.21
CA CYS A 242 -2.77 10.01 0.81
C CYS A 242 -2.58 8.89 1.85
N CYS A 243 -1.73 7.90 1.55
CA CYS A 243 -1.38 6.87 2.53
C CYS A 243 -0.56 7.42 3.70
N ASP A 244 0.39 8.33 3.45
CA ASP A 244 1.19 8.99 4.48
C ASP A 244 0.30 9.77 5.46
N MET A 245 -0.78 10.38 4.95
CA MET A 245 -1.79 11.12 5.73
C MET A 245 -2.90 10.22 6.32
N GLY A 246 -2.79 8.90 6.22
CA GLY A 246 -3.74 7.98 6.85
C GLY A 246 -5.14 7.97 6.22
N MET A 247 -5.28 8.23 4.91
CA MET A 247 -6.57 8.16 4.20
C MET A 247 -7.04 6.71 3.94
N LEU A 248 -6.94 5.86 4.97
CA LEU A 248 -7.35 4.46 5.03
C LEU A 248 -7.93 4.18 6.41
N TYR A 249 -9.01 3.40 6.48
CA TYR A 249 -9.79 3.21 7.72
C TYR A 249 -8.97 2.73 8.94
N HIS A 250 -7.87 2.02 8.70
CA HIS A 250 -7.04 1.40 9.75
C HIS A 250 -5.79 2.20 10.12
N LEU A 251 -5.61 3.39 9.55
CA LEU A 251 -4.43 4.23 9.78
C LEU A 251 -4.82 5.64 10.25
N LEU A 252 -3.87 6.26 10.94
CA LEU A 252 -3.77 7.68 11.21
C LEU A 252 -2.55 8.23 10.45
N THR A 253 -2.38 9.56 10.45
CA THR A 253 -1.22 10.23 9.83
C THR A 253 0.11 9.64 10.31
N GLY A 254 1.06 9.47 9.40
CA GLY A 254 2.38 8.93 9.70
C GLY A 254 2.39 7.41 9.93
N TYR A 255 1.43 6.67 9.37
CA TYR A 255 1.29 5.21 9.49
C TYR A 255 1.07 4.70 10.92
N LEU A 256 0.61 5.57 11.84
CA LEU A 256 0.11 5.13 13.13
C LEU A 256 -1.17 4.30 12.90
N LYS A 257 -1.41 3.27 13.71
CA LYS A 257 -2.63 2.48 13.58
C LYS A 257 -3.82 3.25 14.16
N CYS A 258 -4.96 3.15 13.50
CA CYS A 258 -6.19 3.66 14.08
C CYS A 258 -6.51 2.89 15.38
N PRO A 259 -6.87 3.57 16.48
CA PRO A 259 -7.38 2.93 17.69
C PRO A 259 -8.51 1.94 17.41
N ASP A 260 -8.56 0.85 18.15
CA ASP A 260 -9.61 -0.17 18.06
C ASP A 260 -10.22 -0.29 19.46
N ALA A 261 -11.52 -0.05 19.61
CA ALA A 261 -12.14 0.09 20.92
C ALA A 261 -11.96 -1.13 21.83
N PRO A 262 -12.10 -2.38 21.34
CA PRO A 262 -11.80 -3.57 22.13
C PRO A 262 -10.33 -3.69 22.57
N LYS A 263 -9.37 -3.27 21.74
CA LYS A 263 -7.93 -3.43 22.02
C LYS A 263 -7.30 -2.26 22.75
N HIS A 264 -7.80 -1.05 22.50
CA HIS A 264 -7.18 0.21 22.88
C HIS A 264 -8.18 1.15 23.60
N PRO A 265 -8.82 0.70 24.71
CA PRO A 265 -9.83 1.52 25.37
C PRO A 265 -9.24 2.81 25.94
N THR A 266 -8.00 2.79 26.44
CA THR A 266 -7.26 3.97 26.91
C THR A 266 -6.02 4.25 26.06
N LEU A 267 -5.44 5.45 26.22
CA LEU A 267 -4.16 5.79 25.60
C LEU A 267 -3.04 4.84 26.07
N LYS A 268 -3.05 4.46 27.35
CA LYS A 268 -2.07 3.53 27.91
C LYS A 268 -2.12 2.19 27.18
N ASP A 269 -3.31 1.63 27.00
CA ASP A 269 -3.48 0.33 26.31
C ASP A 269 -3.02 0.42 24.85
N TYR A 270 -3.34 1.52 24.15
CA TYR A 270 -2.82 1.78 22.81
C TYR A 270 -1.29 1.74 22.79
N LEU A 271 -0.64 2.50 23.68
CA LEU A 271 0.81 2.60 23.70
C LEU A 271 1.48 1.28 24.06
N GLU A 272 0.91 0.50 24.99
CA GLU A 272 1.43 -0.82 25.36
C GLU A 272 1.32 -1.84 24.23
N VAL A 273 0.19 -1.84 23.50
CA VAL A 273 -0.05 -2.80 22.40
C VAL A 273 0.69 -2.40 21.13
N GLU A 274 0.70 -1.11 20.79
CA GLU A 274 1.15 -0.62 19.48
C GLU A 274 2.56 -0.05 19.46
N THR A 275 3.27 -0.02 20.60
CA THR A 275 4.68 0.37 20.65
C THR A 275 5.60 -0.84 20.69
N PRO A 276 6.35 -1.13 19.61
CA PRO A 276 7.40 -2.15 19.65
C PRO A 276 8.50 -1.78 20.64
N LYS A 277 9.07 -2.79 21.33
CA LYS A 277 10.17 -2.58 22.29
C LYS A 277 11.48 -2.11 21.63
N THR A 278 11.69 -2.44 20.36
CA THR A 278 12.92 -2.14 19.61
C THR A 278 12.58 -1.49 18.26
N SER A 279 13.61 -1.08 17.51
CA SER A 279 13.51 -0.29 16.26
C SER A 279 13.11 1.18 16.46
N TYR A 280 13.05 1.93 15.34
CA TYR A 280 12.64 3.33 15.33
C TYR A 280 11.18 3.52 15.80
N TRP A 281 10.34 2.48 15.66
CA TRP A 281 8.95 2.49 16.11
C TRP A 281 8.78 2.44 17.64
N SER A 282 9.85 2.24 18.41
CA SER A 282 9.80 2.48 19.87
C SER A 282 9.43 3.94 20.22
N ASN A 283 9.49 4.85 19.24
CA ASN A 283 9.04 6.24 19.35
C ASN A 283 7.54 6.47 19.07
N THR A 284 6.72 5.42 18.85
CA THR A 284 5.25 5.55 18.67
C THR A 284 4.58 6.51 19.66
N PRO A 285 4.90 6.50 20.98
CA PRO A 285 4.31 7.44 21.93
C PRO A 285 4.56 8.91 21.56
N LYS A 286 5.76 9.25 21.07
CA LYS A 286 6.10 10.61 20.66
C LYS A 286 5.25 11.03 19.46
N PHE A 287 5.14 10.16 18.47
CA PHE A 287 4.41 10.44 17.24
C PHE A 287 2.91 10.66 17.51
N LEU A 288 2.28 9.76 18.26
CA LEU A 288 0.85 9.86 18.58
C LEU A 288 0.56 11.11 19.41
N ILE A 289 1.32 11.37 20.48
CA ILE A 289 1.09 12.52 21.36
C ILE A 289 1.33 13.84 20.61
N SER A 290 2.37 13.91 19.76
CA SER A 290 2.60 15.08 18.91
C SER A 290 1.44 15.31 17.94
N MET A 291 0.88 14.26 17.34
CA MET A 291 -0.27 14.36 16.45
C MET A 291 -1.52 14.85 17.19
N LEU A 292 -1.83 14.28 18.35
CA LEU A 292 -2.95 14.71 19.20
C LEU A 292 -2.83 16.18 19.62
N LYS A 293 -1.61 16.61 19.98
CA LYS A 293 -1.34 18.03 20.27
C LYS A 293 -1.46 18.92 19.04
N ALA A 294 -1.08 18.45 17.85
CA ALA A 294 -1.31 19.21 16.62
C ALA A 294 -2.81 19.38 16.34
N TRP A 295 -3.63 18.36 16.60
CA TRP A 295 -5.08 18.40 16.35
C TRP A 295 -5.88 19.16 17.41
N TYR A 296 -5.47 19.15 18.68
CA TYR A 296 -6.27 19.73 19.78
C TYR A 296 -5.55 20.81 20.59
N GLY A 297 -4.30 21.12 20.27
CA GLY A 297 -3.55 22.24 20.85
C GLY A 297 -3.49 22.18 22.37
N GLU A 298 -3.82 23.29 23.02
CA GLU A 298 -3.83 23.43 24.48
C GLU A 298 -4.84 22.51 25.18
N LYS A 299 -5.83 21.97 24.45
CA LYS A 299 -6.80 21.04 25.02
C LYS A 299 -6.22 19.64 25.21
N ALA A 300 -5.20 19.26 24.45
CA ALA A 300 -4.49 18.01 24.62
C ALA A 300 -3.47 18.11 25.77
N THR A 301 -3.94 17.83 26.99
CA THR A 301 -3.12 17.86 28.20
C THR A 301 -2.81 16.45 28.70
N LYS A 302 -1.92 16.31 29.68
CA LYS A 302 -1.59 14.98 30.21
C LYS A 302 -2.75 14.40 31.02
N GLU A 303 -3.53 15.26 31.66
CA GLU A 303 -4.61 14.91 32.59
C GLU A 303 -5.83 14.31 31.86
N ASN A 304 -5.97 14.55 30.56
CA ASN A 304 -7.05 14.02 29.72
C ASN A 304 -6.53 13.09 28.61
N ASP A 305 -5.36 12.47 28.81
CA ASP A 305 -4.71 11.59 27.83
C ASP A 305 -4.59 12.23 26.45
N PHE A 306 -4.27 13.53 26.42
CA PHE A 306 -4.10 14.32 25.21
C PHE A 306 -5.31 14.30 24.28
N CYS A 307 -6.52 14.21 24.85
CA CYS A 307 -7.78 14.05 24.11
C CYS A 307 -7.87 12.76 23.29
N TYR A 308 -7.15 11.69 23.66
CA TYR A 308 -7.21 10.41 22.96
C TYR A 308 -8.65 9.87 22.80
N ASP A 309 -9.51 10.09 23.78
CA ASP A 309 -10.92 9.68 23.73
C ASP A 309 -11.79 10.45 22.74
N TRP A 310 -11.26 11.50 22.13
CA TRP A 310 -11.93 12.22 21.05
C TRP A 310 -11.72 11.57 19.69
N LEU A 311 -10.74 10.64 19.57
CA LEU A 311 -10.54 9.88 18.35
C LEU A 311 -11.66 8.84 18.17
N PRO A 312 -12.19 8.70 16.94
CA PRO A 312 -13.01 7.53 16.63
C PRO A 312 -12.15 6.27 16.77
N LYS A 313 -12.71 5.25 17.41
CA LYS A 313 -12.08 3.95 17.59
C LYS A 313 -12.83 2.92 16.73
N LEU A 314 -12.11 2.03 16.06
CA LEU A 314 -12.67 0.92 15.28
C LEU A 314 -13.44 -0.06 16.18
N ASP A 315 -14.37 -0.79 15.59
CA ASP A 315 -15.23 -1.77 16.28
C ASP A 315 -14.75 -3.22 16.09
N GLY A 316 -13.48 -3.42 15.71
CA GLY A 316 -12.92 -4.73 15.37
C GLY A 316 -13.34 -5.29 14.00
N LYS A 317 -14.10 -4.53 13.18
CA LYS A 317 -14.54 -4.97 11.85
C LYS A 317 -13.73 -4.34 10.72
N ASP A 318 -13.82 -4.97 9.56
CA ASP A 318 -13.26 -4.44 8.31
C ASP A 318 -14.19 -3.36 7.73
N HIS A 319 -13.62 -2.17 7.51
CA HIS A 319 -14.28 -1.03 6.88
C HIS A 319 -13.55 -0.60 5.59
N SER A 320 -12.93 -1.55 4.91
CA SER A 320 -12.36 -1.33 3.57
C SER A 320 -13.45 -1.13 2.51
N HIS A 321 -13.05 -0.81 1.29
CA HIS A 321 -13.95 -0.48 0.16
C HIS A 321 -15.09 -1.50 -0.02
N MET A 322 -14.77 -2.79 -0.06
CA MET A 322 -15.77 -3.84 -0.30
C MET A 322 -16.80 -3.92 0.85
N PRO A 323 -16.42 -4.00 2.13
CA PRO A 323 -17.36 -3.88 3.27
C PRO A 323 -18.19 -2.60 3.26
N ILE A 324 -17.63 -1.44 2.90
CA ILE A 324 -18.38 -0.19 2.81
C ILE A 324 -19.55 -0.34 1.82
N PHE A 325 -19.29 -0.83 0.61
CA PHE A 325 -20.33 -1.02 -0.40
C PHE A 325 -21.31 -2.14 -0.06
N ALA A 326 -20.87 -3.21 0.62
CA ALA A 326 -21.76 -4.25 1.13
C ALA A 326 -22.74 -3.68 2.19
N ASN A 327 -22.22 -2.94 3.18
CA ASN A 327 -23.05 -2.30 4.21
C ASN A 327 -23.98 -1.22 3.62
N MET A 328 -23.55 -0.52 2.57
CA MET A 328 -24.38 0.44 1.84
C MET A 328 -25.54 -0.26 1.12
N ALA A 329 -25.28 -1.39 0.46
CA ALA A 329 -26.34 -2.19 -0.19
C ALA A 329 -27.40 -2.71 0.82
N GLU A 330 -26.99 -2.95 2.06
CA GLU A 330 -27.87 -3.32 3.18
C GLU A 330 -28.58 -2.10 3.83
N GLY A 331 -28.35 -0.88 3.35
CA GLY A 331 -28.98 0.34 3.87
C GLY A 331 -28.44 0.82 5.22
N LYS A 332 -27.29 0.29 5.66
CA LYS A 332 -26.63 0.67 6.93
C LYS A 332 -25.85 1.98 6.82
N ILE A 333 -25.44 2.36 5.62
CA ILE A 333 -24.76 3.62 5.33
C ILE A 333 -25.76 4.59 4.70
N LYS A 334 -25.93 5.76 5.30
CA LYS A 334 -26.91 6.78 4.88
C LYS A 334 -26.33 7.86 3.98
N GLY A 335 -25.05 8.17 4.18
CA GLY A 335 -24.35 9.24 3.49
C GLY A 335 -23.01 8.79 2.95
N LEU A 336 -22.59 9.36 1.83
CA LEU A 336 -21.27 9.14 1.24
C LEU A 336 -20.62 10.46 0.80
N PHE A 337 -19.34 10.64 1.14
CA PHE A 337 -18.48 11.59 0.45
C PHE A 337 -17.72 10.86 -0.67
N ALA A 338 -18.14 11.07 -1.92
CA ALA A 338 -17.42 10.61 -3.10
C ALA A 338 -16.44 11.71 -3.54
N TRP A 339 -15.26 11.72 -2.93
CA TRP A 339 -14.28 12.80 -3.07
C TRP A 339 -13.11 12.40 -3.96
N GLY A 340 -13.06 12.93 -5.19
CA GLY A 340 -12.02 12.67 -6.18
C GLY A 340 -11.94 11.19 -6.60
N GLN A 341 -13.05 10.46 -6.49
CA GLN A 341 -13.16 9.04 -6.81
C GLN A 341 -14.42 8.75 -7.63
N ASN A 342 -14.36 7.67 -8.41
CA ASN A 342 -15.46 7.20 -9.24
C ASN A 342 -15.77 5.71 -8.95
N PRO A 343 -16.30 5.36 -7.76
CA PRO A 343 -16.60 3.98 -7.39
C PRO A 343 -17.57 3.30 -8.37
N ALA A 344 -18.50 4.02 -8.98
CA ALA A 344 -19.41 3.49 -10.00
C ALA A 344 -18.71 2.89 -11.24
N VAL A 345 -17.40 3.10 -11.39
CA VAL A 345 -16.53 2.49 -12.40
C VAL A 345 -15.36 1.74 -11.77
N GLY A 346 -14.69 2.34 -10.79
CA GLY A 346 -13.44 1.82 -10.20
C GLY A 346 -13.63 0.64 -9.24
N GLY A 347 -14.86 0.39 -8.79
CA GLY A 347 -15.21 -0.72 -7.94
C GLY A 347 -15.08 -2.10 -8.60
N PRO A 348 -14.82 -3.19 -7.84
CA PRO A 348 -14.67 -4.54 -8.39
C PRO A 348 -15.93 -5.06 -9.10
N GLN A 349 -17.12 -4.55 -8.74
CA GLN A 349 -18.38 -4.91 -9.39
C GLN A 349 -19.28 -3.67 -9.57
N ALA A 350 -19.06 -2.94 -10.66
CA ALA A 350 -19.76 -1.68 -10.97
C ALA A 350 -21.30 -1.76 -10.86
N ALA A 351 -21.91 -2.87 -11.28
CA ALA A 351 -23.37 -3.04 -11.19
C ALA A 351 -23.87 -3.12 -9.74
N ALA A 352 -23.11 -3.77 -8.85
CA ALA A 352 -23.44 -3.86 -7.44
C ALA A 352 -23.23 -2.50 -6.75
N GLU A 353 -22.14 -1.81 -7.05
CA GLU A 353 -21.85 -0.50 -6.45
C GLU A 353 -22.86 0.56 -6.86
N ARG A 354 -23.24 0.61 -8.15
CA ARG A 354 -24.29 1.53 -8.61
C ARG A 354 -25.64 1.28 -7.92
N LYS A 355 -25.99 0.02 -7.65
CA LYS A 355 -27.19 -0.32 -6.88
C LYS A 355 -27.07 0.03 -5.40
N ALA A 356 -25.88 -0.11 -4.82
CA ALA A 356 -25.64 0.29 -3.44
C ALA A 356 -25.78 1.82 -3.28
N LEU A 357 -25.30 2.61 -4.25
CA LEU A 357 -25.45 4.07 -4.23
C LEU A 357 -26.92 4.52 -4.17
N GLU A 358 -27.87 3.77 -4.76
CA GLU A 358 -29.31 4.05 -4.68
C GLU A 358 -29.91 3.90 -3.28
N LYS A 359 -29.18 3.27 -2.34
CA LYS A 359 -29.59 3.09 -0.95
C LYS A 359 -29.17 4.23 -0.03
N LEU A 360 -28.38 5.18 -0.53
CA LEU A 360 -27.99 6.36 0.21
C LEU A 360 -29.18 7.32 0.33
N ASP A 361 -29.29 7.97 1.49
CA ASP A 361 -30.18 9.11 1.69
C ASP A 361 -29.58 10.33 0.98
N TRP A 362 -28.25 10.52 1.10
CA TRP A 362 -27.53 11.61 0.46
C TRP A 362 -26.11 11.22 0.01
N MET A 363 -25.59 11.96 -0.97
CA MET A 363 -24.20 11.86 -1.41
C MET A 363 -23.63 13.26 -1.67
N VAL A 364 -22.45 13.54 -1.11
CA VAL A 364 -21.64 14.70 -1.49
C VAL A 364 -20.60 14.23 -2.48
N TYR A 365 -20.65 14.76 -3.69
CA TYR A 365 -19.77 14.45 -4.78
C TYR A 365 -18.84 15.64 -5.07
N ILE A 366 -17.53 15.39 -5.00
CA ILE A 366 -16.50 16.42 -5.18
C ILE A 366 -15.53 15.94 -6.24
N ASP A 367 -15.56 16.56 -7.42
CA ASP A 367 -14.71 16.21 -8.56
C ASP A 367 -14.64 17.40 -9.55
N VAL A 368 -13.80 17.28 -10.55
CA VAL A 368 -13.58 18.30 -11.60
C VAL A 368 -14.63 18.20 -12.70
N PHE A 369 -15.23 17.02 -12.89
CA PHE A 369 -16.23 16.75 -13.92
C PHE A 369 -17.43 16.04 -13.33
N GLU A 370 -18.60 16.11 -13.98
CA GLU A 370 -19.63 15.10 -13.75
C GLU A 370 -19.14 13.74 -14.27
N ASN A 371 -19.30 12.67 -13.49
CA ASN A 371 -18.96 11.31 -13.89
C ASN A 371 -20.04 10.28 -13.51
N GLU A 372 -19.82 9.00 -13.79
CA GLU A 372 -20.78 7.92 -13.57
C GLU A 372 -21.21 7.77 -12.10
N THR A 373 -20.36 8.16 -11.15
CA THR A 373 -20.74 8.18 -9.73
C THR A 373 -21.72 9.31 -9.45
N ALA A 374 -21.49 10.54 -9.94
CA ALA A 374 -22.44 11.63 -9.78
C ALA A 374 -23.76 11.40 -10.54
N ALA A 375 -23.68 10.75 -11.69
CA ALA A 375 -24.79 10.52 -12.62
C ALA A 375 -25.46 9.15 -12.46
N PHE A 376 -25.15 8.39 -11.40
CA PHE A 376 -25.60 6.99 -11.26
C PHE A 376 -27.13 6.83 -11.30
N TRP A 377 -27.86 7.87 -10.91
CA TRP A 377 -29.33 7.94 -10.84
C TRP A 377 -30.00 8.12 -12.21
N LYS A 378 -29.28 8.59 -13.22
CA LYS A 378 -29.75 8.76 -14.61
C LYS A 378 -29.02 7.83 -15.59
N ARG A 379 -28.41 6.76 -15.09
CA ARG A 379 -27.69 5.79 -15.94
C ARG A 379 -28.66 5.04 -16.86
N PRO A 380 -28.17 4.43 -17.96
CA PRO A 380 -29.01 3.57 -18.80
C PRO A 380 -29.66 2.43 -17.99
N GLY A 381 -30.95 2.22 -18.19
CA GLY A 381 -31.70 1.11 -17.58
C GLY A 381 -32.28 1.39 -16.19
N VAL A 382 -32.27 2.63 -15.71
CA VAL A 382 -33.00 3.03 -14.50
C VAL A 382 -33.99 4.15 -14.78
N ASN A 383 -34.99 4.28 -13.91
CA ASN A 383 -35.90 5.42 -13.86
C ASN A 383 -35.46 6.36 -12.72
N PRO A 384 -35.01 7.59 -13.04
CA PRO A 384 -34.62 8.58 -12.04
C PRO A 384 -35.64 8.79 -10.91
N ALA A 385 -36.94 8.68 -11.21
CA ALA A 385 -37.98 8.89 -10.22
C ALA A 385 -37.98 7.86 -9.08
N ASP A 386 -37.37 6.69 -9.29
CA ASP A 386 -37.31 5.61 -8.30
C ASP A 386 -36.11 5.74 -7.34
N ILE A 387 -35.14 6.59 -7.69
CA ILE A 387 -33.89 6.77 -6.93
C ILE A 387 -34.02 8.01 -6.06
N LYS A 388 -33.94 7.84 -4.74
CA LYS A 388 -34.27 8.89 -3.76
C LYS A 388 -33.05 9.59 -3.15
N THR A 389 -31.85 9.18 -3.54
CA THR A 389 -30.60 9.78 -3.05
C THR A 389 -30.51 11.25 -3.46
N GLU A 390 -30.36 12.12 -2.48
CA GLU A 390 -30.05 13.53 -2.71
C GLU A 390 -28.55 13.68 -3.04
N ILE A 391 -28.21 14.42 -4.09
CA ILE A 391 -26.82 14.52 -4.56
C ILE A 391 -26.38 15.98 -4.58
N PHE A 392 -25.36 16.30 -3.79
CA PHE A 392 -24.70 17.59 -3.76
C PHE A 392 -23.43 17.51 -4.62
N MET A 393 -23.38 18.25 -5.73
CA MET A 393 -22.20 18.31 -6.59
C MET A 393 -21.41 19.59 -6.32
N LEU A 394 -20.18 19.42 -5.84
CA LEU A 394 -19.26 20.51 -5.53
C LEU A 394 -18.09 20.49 -6.52
N PRO A 395 -18.00 21.46 -7.45
CA PRO A 395 -16.96 21.46 -8.47
C PRO A 395 -15.59 21.77 -7.86
N ALA A 396 -14.64 20.84 -8.00
CA ALA A 396 -13.28 20.98 -7.51
C ALA A 396 -12.35 21.58 -8.57
N ALA A 397 -11.41 22.41 -8.13
CA ALA A 397 -10.34 22.96 -8.96
C ALA A 397 -9.36 21.85 -9.39
N PHE A 398 -8.90 21.89 -10.63
CA PHE A 398 -7.91 20.97 -11.17
C PHE A 398 -6.50 21.24 -10.61
N SER A 399 -5.51 20.40 -10.94
CA SER A 399 -4.16 20.49 -10.37
C SER A 399 -3.41 21.79 -10.66
N TYR A 400 -3.65 22.43 -11.79
CA TYR A 400 -2.98 23.67 -12.20
C TYR A 400 -3.70 24.93 -11.68
N GLU A 401 -4.86 24.75 -11.06
CA GLU A 401 -5.74 25.83 -10.59
C GLU A 401 -5.59 26.09 -9.09
N LYS A 402 -4.67 25.38 -8.42
CA LYS A 402 -4.41 25.47 -6.99
C LYS A 402 -2.98 25.13 -6.63
N GLU A 403 -2.50 25.73 -5.55
CA GLU A 403 -1.25 25.36 -4.91
C GLU A 403 -1.43 24.06 -4.10
N ALA A 404 -0.40 23.22 -4.03
CA ALA A 404 -0.42 21.99 -3.23
C ALA A 404 0.97 21.38 -3.09
N THR A 405 1.11 20.42 -2.17
CA THR A 405 2.18 19.43 -2.19
C THR A 405 1.66 18.08 -2.71
N ILE A 406 2.51 17.33 -3.40
CA ILE A 406 2.25 15.92 -3.75
C ILE A 406 3.49 15.07 -3.51
N THR A 407 3.28 13.85 -3.01
CA THR A 407 4.33 12.86 -2.78
C THR A 407 4.32 11.83 -3.90
N ASN A 408 5.40 11.80 -4.70
CA ASN A 408 5.51 10.84 -5.80
C ASN A 408 5.86 9.41 -5.33
N SER A 409 5.95 8.46 -6.26
CA SER A 409 6.31 7.07 -5.94
C SER A 409 7.65 6.95 -5.20
N GLY A 410 8.64 7.78 -5.51
CA GLY A 410 9.96 7.83 -4.87
C GLY A 410 9.99 8.57 -3.53
N ARG A 411 8.83 8.93 -2.97
CA ARG A 411 8.64 9.67 -1.71
C ARG A 411 9.14 11.11 -1.76
N TRP A 412 9.27 11.70 -2.95
CA TRP A 412 9.59 13.12 -3.07
C TRP A 412 8.32 13.94 -2.86
N VAL A 413 8.30 14.73 -1.79
CA VAL A 413 7.28 15.75 -1.53
C VAL A 413 7.63 16.96 -2.39
N GLN A 414 6.75 17.30 -3.33
CA GLN A 414 6.99 18.35 -4.31
C GLN A 414 5.88 19.38 -4.23
N PHE A 415 6.26 20.63 -4.00
CA PHE A 415 5.37 21.78 -4.06
C PHE A 415 5.03 22.12 -5.52
N ARG A 416 3.82 22.59 -5.77
CA ARG A 416 3.40 23.18 -7.05
C ARG A 416 2.59 24.45 -6.82
N TRP A 417 2.70 25.37 -7.77
CA TRP A 417 2.02 26.66 -7.75
C TRP A 417 0.77 26.66 -8.61
N LYS A 418 -0.16 27.55 -8.28
CA LYS A 418 -1.34 27.86 -9.08
C LYS A 418 -0.89 28.58 -10.34
N ALA A 419 -1.36 28.13 -11.50
CA ALA A 419 -1.05 28.72 -12.79
C ALA A 419 -2.19 29.59 -13.34
N ILE A 420 -3.43 29.18 -13.10
CA ILE A 420 -4.64 29.85 -13.58
C ILE A 420 -5.75 29.80 -12.52
N GLU A 421 -6.78 30.64 -12.67
CA GLU A 421 -7.99 30.56 -11.86
C GLU A 421 -8.84 29.33 -12.26
N PRO A 422 -9.53 28.68 -11.30
CA PRO A 422 -10.44 27.59 -11.60
C PRO A 422 -11.66 28.07 -12.39
N PRO A 423 -12.25 27.23 -13.25
CA PRO A 423 -13.37 27.63 -14.10
C PRO A 423 -14.66 27.86 -13.28
N GLY A 424 -15.42 28.87 -13.67
CA GLY A 424 -16.73 29.17 -13.10
C GLY A 424 -16.65 29.46 -11.59
N LYS A 425 -17.22 28.57 -10.78
CA LYS A 425 -17.23 28.66 -9.32
C LYS A 425 -16.50 27.50 -8.65
N ALA A 426 -15.66 26.78 -9.39
CA ALA A 426 -14.87 25.69 -8.83
C ALA A 426 -13.91 26.20 -7.75
N LYS A 427 -13.67 25.37 -6.72
CA LYS A 427 -12.86 25.73 -5.54
C LYS A 427 -11.83 24.64 -5.26
N SER A 428 -10.73 24.99 -4.60
CA SER A 428 -9.74 23.98 -4.19
C SER A 428 -10.37 22.97 -3.23
N ASP A 429 -9.88 21.73 -3.19
CA ASP A 429 -10.34 20.74 -2.20
C ASP A 429 -10.12 21.23 -0.77
N LEU A 430 -9.06 22.00 -0.54
CA LEU A 430 -8.72 22.56 0.75
C LEU A 430 -9.77 23.59 1.20
N TRP A 431 -10.19 24.47 0.29
CA TRP A 431 -11.31 25.38 0.53
C TRP A 431 -12.60 24.63 0.84
N ILE A 432 -12.93 23.60 0.04
CA ILE A 432 -14.14 22.80 0.23
C ILE A 432 -14.14 22.12 1.61
N ALA A 433 -13.02 21.50 2.01
CA ALA A 433 -12.86 20.88 3.32
C ALA A 433 -12.98 21.89 4.47
N ASP A 434 -12.34 23.05 4.36
CA ASP A 434 -12.41 24.13 5.34
C ASP A 434 -13.85 24.64 5.54
N ARG A 435 -14.58 24.90 4.45
CA ARG A 435 -15.96 25.40 4.53
C ARG A 435 -16.92 24.38 5.09
N ILE A 436 -16.80 23.10 4.69
CA ILE A 436 -17.62 22.02 5.25
C ILE A 436 -17.35 21.90 6.75
N PHE A 437 -16.09 21.88 7.17
CA PHE A 437 -15.76 21.75 8.58
C PHE A 437 -16.25 22.92 9.43
N LYS A 438 -16.06 24.16 8.96
CA LYS A 438 -16.57 25.36 9.65
C LYS A 438 -18.10 25.37 9.76
N ALA A 439 -18.80 24.95 8.72
CA ALA A 439 -20.26 24.80 8.77
C ALA A 439 -20.69 23.74 9.79
N ILE A 440 -20.08 22.56 9.79
CA ILE A 440 -20.33 21.52 10.79
C ILE A 440 -20.06 22.05 12.20
N ARG A 441 -18.92 22.72 12.41
CA ARG A 441 -18.58 23.30 13.71
C ARG A 441 -19.62 24.32 14.17
N GLN A 442 -20.11 25.18 13.27
CA GLN A 442 -21.17 26.15 13.57
C GLN A 442 -22.45 25.45 14.02
N GLU A 443 -22.88 24.37 13.35
CA GLU A 443 -24.04 23.59 13.78
C GLU A 443 -23.83 23.01 15.19
N TYR A 444 -22.65 22.45 15.47
CA TYR A 444 -22.31 21.90 16.79
C TYR A 444 -22.22 22.95 17.92
N GLN A 445 -22.14 24.25 17.60
CA GLN A 445 -22.24 25.31 18.61
C GLN A 445 -23.66 25.41 19.19
N THR A 446 -24.68 24.99 18.45
CA THR A 446 -26.08 24.99 18.89
C THR A 446 -26.44 23.79 19.77
N GLY A 447 -25.53 22.81 19.88
CA GLY A 447 -25.73 21.56 20.62
C GLY A 447 -25.45 20.33 19.73
N GLY A 448 -25.39 19.14 20.33
CA GLY A 448 -25.17 17.90 19.59
C GLY A 448 -24.62 16.77 20.46
N LYS A 449 -24.56 15.56 19.90
CA LYS A 449 -23.96 14.42 20.57
C LYS A 449 -22.43 14.55 20.53
N PHE A 450 -21.80 14.58 21.71
CA PHE A 450 -20.35 14.60 21.89
C PHE A 450 -19.67 15.72 21.05
N PRO A 451 -19.97 17.01 21.31
CA PRO A 451 -19.52 18.13 20.48
C PRO A 451 -18.03 18.46 20.67
N ALA A 452 -17.43 18.04 21.78
CA ALA A 452 -16.11 18.46 22.20
C ALA A 452 -14.99 18.26 21.15
N PRO A 453 -14.88 17.11 20.45
CA PRO A 453 -13.84 16.91 19.42
C PRO A 453 -13.91 17.93 18.28
N ILE A 454 -15.12 18.37 17.90
CA ILE A 454 -15.34 19.26 16.76
C ILE A 454 -15.08 20.72 17.17
N LEU A 455 -15.63 21.13 18.32
CA LEU A 455 -15.51 22.49 18.83
C LEU A 455 -14.09 22.85 19.28
N ASN A 456 -13.33 21.86 19.77
CA ASN A 456 -12.00 22.08 20.34
C ASN A 456 -10.83 21.71 19.41
N MET A 457 -11.10 21.21 18.20
CA MET A 457 -10.04 20.95 17.22
C MET A 457 -9.36 22.26 16.78
N VAL A 458 -8.04 22.26 16.69
CA VAL A 458 -7.28 23.37 16.11
C VAL A 458 -7.62 23.47 14.63
N TRP A 459 -8.09 24.65 14.21
CA TRP A 459 -8.48 24.90 12.82
C TRP A 459 -8.21 26.37 12.48
N ASN A 460 -6.94 26.74 12.53
CA ASN A 460 -6.44 28.10 12.36
C ASN A 460 -5.79 28.32 10.98
N TYR A 461 -6.39 27.71 9.96
CA TYR A 461 -5.91 27.71 8.58
C TYR A 461 -6.34 28.96 7.80
N ASP A 462 -7.00 29.94 8.42
CA ASP A 462 -7.32 31.18 7.72
C ASP A 462 -6.05 31.94 7.31
N LEU A 463 -6.07 32.48 6.09
CA LEU A 463 -5.07 33.40 5.55
C LEU A 463 -5.70 34.81 5.44
N PRO A 464 -5.26 35.79 6.26
CA PRO A 464 -5.88 37.12 6.26
C PRO A 464 -5.91 37.77 4.88
N GLY A 465 -7.11 38.18 4.43
CA GLY A 465 -7.30 38.81 3.12
C GLY A 465 -7.52 37.82 1.96
N HIS A 466 -7.51 36.51 2.22
CA HIS A 466 -7.71 35.47 1.23
C HIS A 466 -8.91 34.59 1.56
N ASP A 467 -9.59 34.08 0.53
CA ASP A 467 -10.70 33.14 0.67
C ASP A 467 -10.21 31.68 0.83
N GLU A 468 -9.05 31.37 0.27
CA GLU A 468 -8.38 30.07 0.38
C GLU A 468 -7.67 29.92 1.74
N PRO A 469 -7.64 28.71 2.33
CA PRO A 469 -6.82 28.45 3.51
C PRO A 469 -5.31 28.61 3.24
N ASP A 470 -4.58 28.94 4.30
CA ASP A 470 -3.13 29.05 4.32
C ASP A 470 -2.47 27.69 4.11
N LEU A 471 -1.94 27.47 2.91
CA LEU A 471 -1.32 26.22 2.53
C LEU A 471 -0.08 25.90 3.38
N GLU A 472 0.68 26.90 3.84
CA GLU A 472 1.89 26.65 4.65
C GLU A 472 1.55 26.08 6.03
N LYS A 473 0.37 26.39 6.56
CA LYS A 473 -0.12 25.80 7.82
C LYS A 473 -0.67 24.38 7.66
N VAL A 474 -1.03 24.00 6.44
CA VAL A 474 -1.64 22.70 6.12
C VAL A 474 -0.61 21.69 5.64
N ALA A 475 0.41 22.15 4.90
CA ALA A 475 1.35 21.34 4.13
C ALA A 475 2.47 20.67 4.92
#